data_AF-A0A3L6SB36-F1
#
_entry.id   AF-A0A3L6SB36-F1
#
_cell.length_a   1.000
_cell.length_b   1.000
_cell.length_c   1.000
_cell.angle_alpha   90.00
_cell.angle_beta   90.00
_cell.angle_gamma   90.00
#
_symmetry.space_group_name_H-M   'P 1'
#
loop_
_entity.id
_entity.type
_entity.pdbx_description
1 polymer ?
#
loop_
_entity_poly.entity_id
_entity_poly.type
_entity_poly.pdbx_seq_one_letter_code
_entity_poly.pdbx_strand_id
1 'polypeptide(L)'
;MLTLLDQNIEQLVQDAGPIQDLFLKIRGHLPETAIEALVPVAYIESQQLEVLKAKQRLADQSRQEQMAKDKESHVARVEDLRRRIDTLCRSHPTIVGEIDRLKARKAELMKELRLIGDAITAEETKLAKLLNAIDGLEQEKLRYAQQANRLHKNIQPIPGFADTDLKNIEDADQIHLCAIDIICGLLNL
;
A
#
# COMPACT_ATOMS: atom_id res chain seq x y z
N MET A 1 74.03 -43.09 -13.34
CA MET A 1 74.80 -42.93 -12.09
C MET A 1 74.45 -41.62 -11.39
N LEU A 2 74.30 -40.48 -12.11
CA LEU A 2 73.77 -39.23 -11.53
C LEU A 2 72.24 -39.22 -11.35
N THR A 3 71.51 -39.95 -12.20
CA THR A 3 70.03 -40.08 -12.14
C THR A 3 69.48 -40.63 -10.83
N LEU A 4 70.33 -41.25 -10.01
CA LEU A 4 69.96 -41.79 -8.71
C LEU A 4 69.82 -40.66 -7.67
N LEU A 5 70.63 -39.61 -7.77
CA LEU A 5 70.60 -38.44 -6.90
C LEU A 5 69.55 -37.40 -7.33
N ASP A 6 69.03 -37.53 -8.55
CA ASP A 6 67.94 -36.70 -9.08
C ASP A 6 66.54 -37.15 -8.58
N GLN A 7 66.47 -38.23 -7.80
CA GLN A 7 65.22 -38.72 -7.21
C GLN A 7 64.73 -37.79 -6.11
N ASN A 8 63.40 -37.78 -5.89
CA ASN A 8 62.83 -37.03 -4.78
C ASN A 8 63.35 -37.61 -3.45
N ILE A 9 63.64 -36.75 -2.47
CA ILE A 9 64.06 -37.13 -1.11
C ILE A 9 63.17 -38.21 -0.50
N GLU A 10 61.89 -38.24 -0.86
CA GLU A 10 60.90 -39.21 -0.41
C GLU A 10 61.18 -40.64 -0.89
N GLN A 11 61.68 -40.78 -2.11
CA GLN A 11 62.07 -42.07 -2.68
C GLN A 11 63.45 -42.47 -2.16
N LEU A 12 64.36 -41.48 -2.04
CA LEU A 12 65.71 -41.68 -1.50
C LEU A 12 65.71 -42.17 -0.05
N VAL A 13 64.85 -41.63 0.81
CA VAL A 13 64.73 -42.09 2.21
C VAL A 13 63.96 -43.40 2.35
N GLN A 14 63.24 -43.85 1.32
CA GLN A 14 62.51 -45.12 1.32
C GLN A 14 63.34 -46.28 0.76
N ASP A 15 64.18 -46.03 -0.23
CA ASP A 15 65.08 -47.00 -0.84
C ASP A 15 66.48 -46.42 -1.00
N ALA A 16 67.28 -46.52 0.07
CA ALA A 16 68.66 -46.05 0.07
C ALA A 16 69.65 -47.10 -0.48
N GLY A 17 69.20 -48.34 -0.76
CA GLY A 17 70.04 -49.46 -1.19
C GLY A 17 70.91 -49.14 -2.41
N PRO A 18 70.34 -48.55 -3.49
CA PRO A 18 71.11 -48.15 -4.66
C PRO A 18 72.24 -47.14 -4.37
N ILE A 19 72.06 -46.23 -3.40
CA ILE A 19 73.08 -45.24 -3.02
C ILE A 19 74.14 -45.87 -2.13
N GLN A 20 73.74 -46.73 -1.19
CA GLN A 20 74.64 -47.50 -0.35
C GLN A 20 75.56 -48.39 -1.19
N ASP A 21 75.00 -49.11 -2.16
CA ASP A 21 75.76 -49.96 -3.07
C ASP A 21 76.78 -49.18 -3.90
N LEU A 22 76.40 -47.99 -4.38
CA LEU A 22 77.30 -47.12 -5.11
C LEU A 22 78.44 -46.61 -4.21
N PHE A 23 78.10 -46.16 -3.00
CA PHE A 23 79.08 -45.68 -2.02
C PHE A 23 80.10 -46.77 -1.68
N LEU A 24 79.66 -48.00 -1.38
CA LEU A 24 80.54 -49.12 -1.05
C LEU A 24 81.48 -49.48 -2.21
N LYS A 25 81.03 -49.39 -3.46
CA LYS A 25 81.86 -49.65 -4.65
C LYS A 25 82.99 -48.63 -4.83
N ILE A 26 82.76 -47.35 -4.49
CA ILE A 26 83.72 -46.28 -4.75
C ILE A 26 84.57 -45.88 -3.52
N ARG A 27 84.13 -46.24 -2.31
CA ARG A 27 84.73 -45.80 -1.03
C ARG A 27 86.24 -46.02 -0.92
N GLY A 28 86.77 -47.15 -1.41
CA GLY A 28 88.20 -47.46 -1.35
C GLY A 28 89.11 -46.55 -2.19
N HIS A 29 88.53 -45.72 -3.06
CA HIS A 29 89.24 -44.82 -3.98
C HIS A 29 89.06 -43.34 -3.63
N LEU A 30 88.36 -43.04 -2.54
CA LEU A 30 88.05 -41.68 -2.11
C LEU A 30 88.94 -41.24 -0.95
N PRO A 31 89.34 -39.96 -0.87
CA PRO A 31 90.01 -39.43 0.30
C PRO A 31 89.07 -39.44 1.51
N GLU A 32 89.63 -39.56 2.71
CA GLU A 32 88.88 -39.66 3.99
C GLU A 32 87.83 -38.55 4.14
N THR A 33 88.18 -37.32 3.78
CA THR A 33 87.27 -36.15 3.84
C THR A 33 86.05 -36.29 2.93
N ALA A 34 86.17 -36.96 1.78
CA ALA A 34 85.05 -37.23 0.89
C ALA A 34 84.19 -38.39 1.41
N ILE A 35 84.81 -39.38 2.06
CA ILE A 35 84.08 -40.48 2.70
C ILE A 35 83.20 -39.92 3.82
N GLU A 36 83.75 -39.08 4.71
CA GLU A 36 83.01 -38.45 5.80
C GLU A 36 81.81 -37.63 5.32
N ALA A 37 81.97 -36.87 4.23
CA ALA A 37 80.89 -36.08 3.66
C ALA A 37 79.77 -36.94 3.01
N LEU A 38 80.10 -38.14 2.52
CA LEU A 38 79.17 -39.02 1.80
C LEU A 38 78.46 -40.02 2.71
N VAL A 39 79.01 -40.33 3.89
CA VAL A 39 78.38 -41.25 4.86
C VAL A 39 76.93 -40.86 5.19
N PRO A 40 76.59 -39.59 5.50
CA PRO A 40 75.20 -39.21 5.75
C PRO A 40 74.26 -39.45 4.56
N VAL A 41 74.77 -39.33 3.34
CA VAL A 41 74.00 -39.54 2.10
C VAL A 41 73.84 -41.03 1.80
N ALA A 42 74.85 -41.85 2.07
CA ALA A 42 74.76 -43.29 1.95
C ALA A 42 73.71 -43.86 2.92
N TYR A 43 73.61 -43.34 4.15
CA TYR A 43 72.67 -43.81 5.18
C TYR A 43 71.47 -42.86 5.37
N ILE A 44 70.95 -42.32 4.26
CA ILE A 44 69.87 -41.32 4.27
C ILE A 44 68.54 -41.87 4.80
N GLU A 45 68.34 -43.19 4.78
CA GLU A 45 67.17 -43.88 5.37
C GLU A 45 66.98 -43.57 6.86
N SER A 46 68.05 -43.22 7.59
CA SER A 46 67.97 -42.78 8.99
C SER A 46 67.07 -41.54 9.19
N GLN A 47 66.84 -40.75 8.14
CA GLN A 47 65.98 -39.55 8.15
C GLN A 47 64.52 -39.84 7.79
N GLN A 48 64.17 -41.07 7.44
CA GLN A 48 62.85 -41.44 6.91
C GLN A 48 61.70 -41.02 7.83
N LEU A 49 61.83 -41.26 9.14
CA LEU A 49 60.79 -40.93 10.12
C LEU A 49 60.56 -39.41 10.21
N GLU A 50 61.62 -38.61 10.14
CA GLU A 50 61.51 -37.16 10.23
C GLU A 50 60.93 -36.57 8.95
N VAL A 51 61.28 -37.11 7.77
CA VAL A 51 60.62 -36.76 6.50
C VAL A 51 59.13 -37.14 6.54
N LEU A 52 58.81 -38.31 7.09
CA LEU A 52 57.50 -38.78 7.56
C LEU A 52 56.66 -37.66 8.18
N LYS A 53 57.12 -37.25 9.36
CA LYS A 53 56.46 -36.28 10.22
C LYS A 53 56.41 -34.90 9.56
N ALA A 54 57.48 -34.48 8.89
CA ALA A 54 57.53 -33.18 8.22
C ALA A 54 56.46 -33.04 7.15
N LYS A 55 56.28 -34.06 6.29
CA LYS A 55 55.21 -34.08 5.30
C LYS A 55 53.83 -34.01 5.91
N GLN A 56 53.59 -34.81 6.95
CA GLN A 56 52.30 -34.83 7.62
C GLN A 56 51.98 -33.45 8.20
N ARG A 57 52.97 -32.81 8.84
CA ARG A 57 52.83 -31.43 9.34
C ARG A 57 52.53 -30.44 8.22
N LEU A 58 53.19 -30.54 7.06
CA LEU A 58 52.90 -29.67 5.91
C LEU A 58 51.47 -29.87 5.39
N ALA A 59 51.00 -31.11 5.29
CA ALA A 59 49.63 -31.41 4.88
C ALA A 59 48.61 -30.86 5.89
N ASP A 60 48.87 -31.04 7.19
CA ASP A 60 48.02 -30.53 8.26
C ASP A 60 48.00 -29.00 8.29
N GLN A 61 49.15 -28.34 8.12
CA GLN A 61 49.25 -26.89 8.02
C GLN A 61 48.48 -26.34 6.83
N SER A 62 48.62 -26.95 5.65
CA SER A 62 47.87 -26.57 4.46
C SER A 62 46.35 -26.69 4.67
N ARG A 63 45.91 -27.80 5.27
CA ARG A 63 44.49 -28.00 5.63
C ARG A 63 44.01 -26.97 6.64
N GLN A 64 44.81 -26.67 7.66
CA GLN A 64 44.47 -25.71 8.69
C GLN A 64 44.40 -24.28 8.15
N GLU A 65 45.30 -23.91 7.25
CA GLU A 65 45.28 -22.61 6.58
C GLU A 65 43.99 -22.45 5.74
N GLN A 66 43.59 -23.50 5.01
CA GLN A 66 42.32 -23.46 4.26
C GLN A 66 41.11 -23.31 5.18
N MET A 67 41.04 -24.09 6.26
CA MET A 67 39.95 -23.95 7.24
C MET A 67 39.92 -22.58 7.91
N ALA A 68 41.09 -21.96 8.15
CA ALA A 68 41.19 -20.62 8.70
C ALA A 68 40.64 -19.57 7.72
N LYS A 69 40.99 -19.67 6.43
CA LYS A 69 40.45 -18.80 5.37
C LYS A 69 38.92 -18.93 5.25
N ASP A 70 38.42 -20.16 5.25
CA ASP A 70 36.97 -20.42 5.16
C ASP A 70 36.24 -19.87 6.39
N LYS A 71 36.80 -20.08 7.59
CA LYS A 71 36.27 -19.50 8.84
C LYS A 71 36.21 -17.97 8.77
N GLU A 72 37.28 -17.32 8.32
CA GLU A 72 37.32 -15.86 8.23
C GLU A 72 36.29 -15.32 7.23
N SER A 73 36.14 -15.98 6.07
CA SER A 73 35.09 -15.67 5.09
C SER A 73 33.68 -15.79 5.69
N HIS A 74 33.42 -16.86 6.45
CA HIS A 74 32.13 -17.04 7.12
C HIS A 74 31.89 -16.00 8.23
N VAL A 75 32.90 -15.64 9.02
CA VAL A 75 32.79 -14.57 10.03
C VAL A 75 32.43 -13.25 9.36
N ALA A 76 33.12 -12.88 8.28
CA ALA A 76 32.80 -11.67 7.51
C ALA A 76 31.36 -11.69 6.96
N ARG A 77 30.90 -12.85 6.46
CA ARG A 77 29.52 -13.04 6.00
C ARG A 77 28.49 -12.86 7.11
N VAL A 78 28.75 -13.40 8.30
CA VAL A 78 27.87 -13.26 9.47
C VAL A 78 27.77 -11.79 9.90
N GLU A 79 28.89 -11.06 9.91
CA GLU A 79 28.89 -9.62 10.22
C GLU A 79 28.09 -8.79 9.22
N ASP A 80 28.24 -9.06 7.91
CA ASP A 80 27.43 -8.41 6.86
C ASP A 80 25.93 -8.64 7.08
N LEU A 81 25.54 -9.90 7.27
CA LEU A 81 24.14 -10.26 7.52
C LEU A 81 23.60 -9.59 8.78
N ARG A 82 24.40 -9.53 9.86
CA ARG A 82 24.02 -8.85 11.09
C ARG A 82 23.75 -7.36 10.85
N ARG A 83 24.64 -6.65 10.13
CA ARG A 83 24.44 -5.22 9.81
C ARG A 83 23.16 -4.99 8.99
N ARG A 84 22.87 -5.89 8.05
CA ARG A 84 21.64 -5.84 7.23
C ARG A 84 20.38 -6.05 8.07
N ILE A 85 20.40 -7.05 8.96
CA ILE A 85 19.31 -7.29 9.91
C ILE A 85 19.10 -6.06 10.79
N ASP A 86 20.15 -5.51 11.38
CA ASP A 86 20.06 -4.32 12.25
C ASP A 86 19.45 -3.12 11.50
N THR A 87 19.80 -2.94 10.22
CA THR A 87 19.23 -1.88 9.37
C THR A 87 17.73 -2.08 9.15
N LEU A 88 17.29 -3.30 8.88
CA LEU A 88 15.87 -3.63 8.72
C LEU A 88 15.10 -3.48 10.04
N CYS A 89 15.68 -3.90 11.16
CA CYS A 89 15.06 -3.72 12.48
C CYS A 89 14.87 -2.24 12.82
N ARG A 90 15.77 -1.35 12.39
CA ARG A 90 15.63 0.10 12.60
C ARG A 90 14.53 0.74 11.75
N SER A 91 14.23 0.21 10.56
CA SER A 91 13.15 0.75 9.71
C SER A 91 11.76 0.24 10.10
N HIS A 92 11.68 -0.92 10.74
CA HIS A 92 10.44 -1.53 11.21
C HIS A 92 9.51 -0.58 11.98
N PRO A 93 9.93 0.13 13.06
CA PRO A 93 9.04 1.00 13.82
C PRO A 93 8.46 2.15 12.99
N THR A 94 9.21 2.68 12.01
CA THR A 94 8.73 3.72 11.10
C THR A 94 7.58 3.22 10.23
N ILE A 95 7.71 2.01 9.67
CA ILE A 95 6.66 1.41 8.83
C ILE A 95 5.41 1.11 9.67
N VAL A 96 5.58 0.57 10.88
CA VAL A 96 4.46 0.32 11.81
C VAL A 96 3.74 1.63 12.16
N GLY A 97 4.50 2.68 12.50
CA GLY A 97 3.93 4.00 12.79
C GLY A 97 3.15 4.58 11.61
N GLU A 98 3.64 4.39 10.38
CA GLU A 98 2.94 4.83 9.18
C GLU A 98 1.63 4.06 8.96
N ILE A 99 1.64 2.74 9.20
CA ILE A 99 0.43 1.90 9.13
C ILE A 99 -0.62 2.39 10.12
N ASP A 100 -0.23 2.67 11.36
CA ASP A 100 -1.15 3.13 12.41
C ASP A 100 -1.70 4.53 12.09
N ARG A 101 -0.85 5.42 11.56
CA ARG A 101 -1.26 6.75 11.07
C ARG A 101 -2.31 6.63 9.95
N LEU A 102 -2.07 5.78 8.96
CA LEU A 102 -2.99 5.57 7.84
C LEU A 102 -4.32 4.95 8.31
N LYS A 103 -4.29 4.02 9.27
CA LYS A 103 -5.51 3.47 9.88
C LYS A 103 -6.32 4.54 10.60
N ALA A 104 -5.68 5.40 11.38
CA ALA A 104 -6.34 6.51 12.06
C ALA A 104 -6.99 7.47 11.05
N ARG A 105 -6.25 7.87 10.00
CA ARG A 105 -6.76 8.76 8.96
C ARG A 105 -7.94 8.15 8.19
N LYS A 106 -7.88 6.85 7.89
CA LYS A 106 -9.01 6.12 7.29
C LYS A 106 -10.26 6.20 8.18
N ALA A 107 -10.11 6.03 9.50
CA ALA A 107 -11.22 6.09 10.44
C ALA A 107 -11.86 7.49 10.51
N GLU A 108 -11.05 8.55 10.45
CA GLU A 108 -11.54 9.94 10.37
C GLU A 108 -12.34 10.18 9.09
N LEU A 109 -11.78 9.84 7.93
CA LEU A 109 -12.45 10.03 6.64
C LEU A 109 -13.77 9.25 6.55
N MET A 110 -13.84 8.04 7.12
CA MET A 110 -15.09 7.30 7.18
C MET A 110 -16.16 8.01 8.03
N LYS A 111 -15.79 8.71 9.10
CA LYS A 111 -16.73 9.51 9.89
C LYS A 111 -17.23 10.72 9.10
N GLU A 112 -16.32 11.44 8.43
CA GLU A 112 -16.67 12.58 7.58
C GLU A 112 -17.62 12.16 6.44
N LEU A 113 -17.31 11.06 5.75
CA LEU A 113 -18.16 10.52 4.69
C LEU A 113 -19.55 10.17 5.19
N ARG A 114 -19.67 9.60 6.40
CA ARG A 114 -20.97 9.33 7.00
C ARG A 114 -21.77 10.60 7.23
N LEU A 115 -21.14 11.64 7.81
CA LEU A 115 -21.82 12.92 8.06
C LEU A 115 -22.30 13.58 6.76
N ILE A 116 -21.48 13.54 5.70
CA ILE A 116 -21.85 14.06 4.39
C ILE A 116 -23.02 13.24 3.82
N GLY A 117 -22.96 11.91 3.93
CA GLY A 117 -24.05 11.02 3.52
C GLY A 117 -25.37 11.36 4.22
N ASP A 118 -25.35 11.52 5.54
CA ASP A 118 -26.52 11.90 6.34
C ASP A 118 -27.09 13.27 5.90
N ALA A 119 -26.21 14.24 5.60
CA ALA A 119 -26.61 15.56 5.12
C ALA A 119 -27.25 15.50 3.72
N ILE A 120 -26.70 14.69 2.81
CA ILE A 120 -27.29 14.46 1.47
C ILE A 120 -28.69 13.89 1.61
N THR A 121 -28.87 12.82 2.40
CA THR A 121 -30.20 12.21 2.62
C THR A 121 -31.20 13.19 3.24
N ALA A 122 -30.73 14.08 4.12
CA ALA A 122 -31.58 15.14 4.67
C ALA A 122 -32.05 16.14 3.60
N GLU A 123 -31.17 16.58 2.71
CA GLU A 123 -31.53 17.47 1.60
C GLU A 123 -32.43 16.77 0.55
N GLU A 124 -32.16 15.50 0.22
CA GLU A 124 -33.03 14.69 -0.64
C GLU A 124 -34.45 14.58 -0.07
N THR A 125 -34.56 14.40 1.26
CA THR A 125 -35.85 14.37 1.95
C THR A 125 -36.57 15.72 1.87
N LYS A 126 -35.85 16.84 2.03
CA LYS A 126 -36.41 18.19 1.88
C LYS A 126 -36.90 18.42 0.46
N LEU A 127 -36.11 18.01 -0.54
CA LEU A 127 -36.47 18.11 -1.95
C LEU A 127 -37.75 17.33 -2.24
N ALA A 128 -37.87 16.09 -1.76
CA ALA A 128 -39.08 15.28 -1.95
C ALA A 128 -40.33 15.96 -1.34
N LYS A 129 -40.21 16.54 -0.14
CA LYS A 129 -41.31 17.30 0.49
C LYS A 129 -41.71 18.53 -0.32
N LEU A 130 -40.73 19.27 -0.85
CA LEU A 130 -40.96 20.45 -1.67
C LEU A 130 -41.69 20.07 -2.98
N LEU A 131 -41.26 19.00 -3.65
CA LEU A 131 -41.92 18.51 -4.86
C LEU A 131 -43.39 18.12 -4.60
N ASN A 132 -43.65 17.44 -3.49
CA ASN A 132 -45.03 17.10 -3.10
C ASN A 132 -45.88 18.35 -2.82
N ALA A 133 -45.31 19.38 -2.19
CA ALA A 133 -46.01 20.63 -1.95
C ALA A 133 -46.33 21.39 -3.25
N ILE A 134 -45.39 21.39 -4.22
CA ILE A 134 -45.62 21.98 -5.54
C ILE A 134 -46.76 21.26 -6.25
N ASP A 135 -46.76 19.92 -6.30
CA ASP A 135 -47.83 19.15 -6.94
C ASP A 135 -49.20 19.46 -6.32
N GLY A 136 -49.28 19.55 -4.98
CA GLY A 136 -50.50 19.96 -4.29
C GLY A 136 -51.01 21.36 -4.71
N LEU A 137 -50.11 22.34 -4.77
CA LEU A 137 -50.45 23.70 -5.21
C LEU A 137 -50.85 23.76 -6.69
N GLU A 138 -50.23 22.95 -7.55
CA GLU A 138 -50.61 22.88 -8.97
C GLU A 138 -52.03 22.32 -9.14
N GLN A 139 -52.37 21.28 -8.38
CA GLN A 139 -53.73 20.71 -8.38
C GLN A 139 -54.76 21.72 -7.87
N GLU A 140 -54.44 22.45 -6.80
CA GLU A 140 -55.33 23.50 -6.26
C GLU A 140 -55.52 24.66 -7.26
N LYS A 141 -54.43 25.14 -7.87
CA LYS A 141 -54.48 26.14 -8.94
C LYS A 141 -55.38 25.70 -10.09
N LEU A 142 -55.24 24.44 -10.54
CA LEU A 142 -56.07 23.88 -11.61
C LEU A 142 -57.55 23.85 -11.20
N ARG A 143 -57.85 23.43 -9.98
CA ARG A 143 -59.23 23.39 -9.45
C ARG A 143 -59.86 24.78 -9.46
N TYR A 144 -59.16 25.80 -8.96
CA TYR A 144 -59.67 27.17 -8.97
C TYR A 144 -59.83 27.73 -10.39
N ALA A 145 -58.90 27.46 -11.30
CA ALA A 145 -59.03 27.86 -12.70
C ALA A 145 -60.28 27.23 -13.37
N GLN A 146 -60.55 25.95 -13.09
CA GLN A 146 -61.76 25.28 -13.57
C GLN A 146 -63.04 25.89 -12.98
N GLN A 147 -63.04 26.22 -11.69
CA GLN A 147 -64.19 26.86 -11.04
C GLN A 147 -64.44 28.26 -11.61
N ALA A 148 -63.40 29.07 -11.78
CA ALA A 148 -63.49 30.38 -12.40
C ALA A 148 -64.07 30.29 -13.83
N ASN A 149 -63.62 29.33 -14.63
CA ASN A 149 -64.17 29.07 -15.96
C ASN A 149 -65.65 28.65 -15.93
N ARG A 150 -66.08 27.86 -14.95
CA ARG A 150 -67.51 27.50 -14.78
C ARG A 150 -68.34 28.72 -14.44
N LEU A 151 -67.87 29.56 -13.51
CA LEU A 151 -68.56 30.80 -13.16
C LEU A 151 -68.64 31.75 -14.35
N HIS A 152 -67.55 31.92 -15.10
CA HIS A 152 -67.53 32.74 -16.31
C HIS A 152 -68.59 32.32 -17.34
N LYS A 153 -68.79 31.01 -17.54
CA LYS A 153 -69.85 30.49 -18.43
C LYS A 153 -71.27 30.76 -17.92
N ASN A 154 -71.46 30.84 -16.61
CA ASN A 154 -72.76 31.06 -15.98
C ASN A 154 -73.13 32.55 -15.86
N ILE A 155 -72.14 33.45 -15.88
CA ILE A 155 -72.35 34.89 -15.93
C ILE A 155 -72.88 35.25 -17.32
N GLN A 156 -74.15 35.62 -17.40
CA GLN A 156 -74.76 36.14 -18.63
C GLN A 156 -74.69 37.67 -18.64
N PRO A 157 -74.43 38.31 -19.80
CA PRO A 157 -74.54 39.75 -19.91
C PRO A 157 -76.00 40.17 -19.72
N ILE A 158 -76.26 40.93 -18.65
CA ILE A 158 -77.58 41.49 -18.38
C ILE A 158 -77.72 42.76 -19.23
N PRO A 159 -78.71 42.84 -20.14
CA PRO A 159 -78.97 44.07 -20.89
C PRO A 159 -79.57 45.13 -19.95
N GLY A 160 -79.06 46.35 -20.01
CA GLY A 160 -79.47 47.45 -19.14
C GLY A 160 -78.33 47.93 -18.23
N PHE A 161 -78.45 49.16 -17.73
CA PHE A 161 -77.52 49.71 -16.75
C PHE A 161 -78.26 49.89 -15.43
N ALA A 162 -77.64 49.48 -14.32
CA ALA A 162 -78.24 49.53 -13.00
C ALA A 162 -78.79 50.93 -12.65
N ASP A 163 -78.08 51.99 -13.03
CA ASP A 163 -78.49 53.38 -12.78
C ASP A 163 -79.78 53.75 -13.54
N THR A 164 -79.92 53.27 -14.78
CA THR A 164 -81.14 53.50 -15.58
C THR A 164 -82.31 52.73 -14.99
N ASP A 165 -82.10 51.48 -14.59
CA ASP A 165 -83.15 50.65 -14.01
C ASP A 165 -83.59 51.17 -12.63
N LEU A 166 -82.64 51.64 -11.81
CA LEU A 166 -82.92 52.30 -10.53
C LEU A 166 -83.73 53.58 -10.72
N LYS A 167 -83.31 54.42 -11.67
CA LYS A 167 -84.07 55.64 -11.99
C LYS A 167 -85.48 55.33 -12.49
N ASN A 168 -85.64 54.31 -13.33
CA ASN A 168 -86.97 53.87 -13.77
C ASN A 168 -87.84 53.41 -12.60
N ILE A 169 -87.26 52.74 -11.59
CA ILE A 169 -87.97 52.34 -10.37
C ILE A 169 -88.35 53.56 -9.53
N GLU A 170 -87.42 54.51 -9.32
CA GLU A 170 -87.69 55.75 -8.58
C GLU A 170 -88.76 56.60 -9.26
N ASP A 171 -88.68 56.77 -10.58
CA ASP A 171 -89.67 57.50 -11.37
C ASP A 171 -91.05 56.82 -11.28
N ALA A 172 -91.10 55.47 -11.33
CA ALA A 172 -92.34 54.72 -11.16
C ALA A 172 -92.93 54.85 -9.74
N ASP A 173 -92.07 54.85 -8.70
CA ASP A 173 -92.49 55.04 -7.31
C ASP A 173 -92.99 56.46 -7.06
N GLN A 174 -92.36 57.48 -7.64
CA GLN A 174 -92.86 58.86 -7.59
C GLN A 174 -94.25 58.99 -8.24
N ILE A 175 -94.48 58.33 -9.38
CA ILE A 175 -95.80 58.30 -10.01
C ILE A 175 -96.83 57.64 -9.08
N HIS A 176 -96.46 56.52 -8.44
CA HIS A 176 -97.31 55.80 -7.50
C HIS A 176 -97.68 56.66 -6.28
N LEU A 177 -96.71 57.34 -5.66
CA LEU A 177 -96.92 58.25 -4.54
C LEU A 177 -97.85 59.42 -4.93
N CYS A 178 -97.63 60.01 -6.11
CA CYS A 178 -98.47 61.09 -6.62
C CYS A 178 -99.94 60.63 -6.82
N ALA A 179 -100.14 59.40 -7.32
CA ALA A 179 -101.48 58.83 -7.47
C ALA A 179 -102.15 58.55 -6.12
N ILE A 180 -101.41 58.07 -5.12
CA ILE A 180 -101.90 57.90 -3.74
C ILE A 180 -102.37 59.24 -3.18
N ASP A 181 -101.52 60.27 -3.26
CA ASP A 181 -101.84 61.60 -2.73
C ASP A 181 -103.12 62.17 -3.37
N ILE A 182 -103.28 62.02 -4.68
CA ILE A 182 -104.48 62.44 -5.41
C ILE A 182 -105.72 61.66 -4.93
N ILE A 183 -105.62 60.34 -4.79
CA ILE A 183 -106.74 59.49 -4.36
C ILE A 183 -107.14 59.79 -2.92
N CYS A 184 -106.19 59.92 -1.99
CA CYS A 184 -106.43 60.31 -0.61
C CYS A 184 -107.09 61.70 -0.53
N GLY A 185 -106.63 62.67 -1.31
CA GLY A 185 -107.22 64.00 -1.40
C GLY A 185 -108.65 64.03 -1.96
N LEU A 186 -109.02 63.09 -2.83
CA LEU A 186 -110.38 62.98 -3.40
C LEU A 186 -111.36 62.24 -2.47
N LEU A 187 -110.86 61.37 -1.58
CA LEU A 187 -111.67 60.55 -0.69
C LEU A 187 -111.89 61.16 0.71
N ASN A 188 -111.28 62.32 1.02
CA ASN A 188 -111.32 62.97 2.35
C ASN A 188 -111.02 61.99 3.51
N LEU A 189 -109.98 61.17 3.35
CA LEU A 189 -109.36 60.38 4.44
C LEU A 189 -108.02 61.00 4.82
#